data_AF-A0A972H213-F1
#
_entry.id   AF-A0A972H213-F1
#
_cell.length_a   1.000
_cell.length_b   1.000
_cell.length_c   1.000
_cell.angle_alpha   90.00
_cell.angle_beta   90.00
_cell.angle_gamma   90.00
#
_symmetry.space_group_name_H-M   'P 1'
#
loop_
_entity.id
_entity.type
_entity.pdbx_description
1 polymer ?
#
loop_
_entity_poly.entity_id
_entity_poly.type
_entity_poly.pdbx_seq_one_letter_code
_entity_poly.pdbx_strand_id
1 'polypeptide(L)'
;MRTRKFTITYFILLLLLLASCKKTKPAPEYRVVKAKDGYVTIAIDSLEDRVSLFTYKYKGQNINFMIIRFSPERIETYLDADYLCYKDKLGFKAEADRLICVHHGFSFDLNHPESWRGNHVPIPLNSIRDDGFIKIKEELLKKAYRFFR
;
A
#
# COMPACT_ATOMS: atom_id res chain seq x y z
N MET A 1 1.38 -57.65 -20.32
CA MET A 1 0.99 -56.22 -20.51
C MET A 1 0.23 -55.69 -19.29
N ARG A 2 0.89 -55.29 -18.19
CA ARG A 2 0.18 -54.74 -17.00
C ARG A 2 1.01 -53.81 -16.11
N THR A 3 1.96 -53.06 -16.68
CA THR A 3 2.85 -52.16 -15.89
C THR A 3 2.86 -50.70 -16.34
N ARG A 4 2.23 -50.35 -17.49
CA ARG A 4 2.24 -48.97 -18.04
C ARG A 4 1.27 -47.98 -17.38
N LYS A 5 0.27 -48.45 -16.61
CA LYS A 5 -0.74 -47.57 -16.02
C LYS A 5 -0.27 -46.87 -14.74
N PHE A 6 0.68 -47.46 -14.00
CA PHE A 6 1.15 -46.88 -12.73
C PHE A 6 2.15 -45.72 -12.92
N THR A 7 2.94 -45.73 -14.00
CA THR A 7 3.93 -44.67 -14.29
C THR A 7 3.29 -43.36 -14.76
N ILE A 8 2.17 -43.43 -15.50
CA ILE A 8 1.47 -42.24 -16.01
C ILE A 8 0.76 -41.48 -14.86
N THR A 9 0.17 -42.20 -13.91
CA THR A 9 -0.53 -41.59 -12.76
C THR A 9 0.45 -40.84 -11.85
N TYR A 10 1.66 -41.37 -11.65
CA TYR A 10 2.70 -40.71 -10.84
C TYR A 10 3.22 -39.42 -11.50
N PHE A 11 3.30 -39.39 -12.83
CA PHE A 11 3.75 -38.21 -13.58
C PHE A 11 2.72 -37.06 -13.53
N ILE A 12 1.42 -37.39 -13.55
CA ILE A 12 0.33 -36.39 -13.41
C ILE A 12 0.28 -35.83 -11.99
N LEU A 13 0.51 -36.66 -10.96
CA LEU A 13 0.56 -36.22 -9.57
C LEU A 13 1.77 -35.30 -9.30
N LEU A 14 2.92 -35.58 -9.94
CA LEU A 14 4.13 -34.76 -9.85
C LEU A 14 3.97 -33.41 -10.57
N LEU A 15 3.24 -33.37 -11.71
CA LEU A 15 2.93 -32.13 -12.43
C LEU A 15 1.98 -31.20 -11.66
N LEU A 16 1.05 -31.75 -10.87
CA LEU A 16 0.14 -30.98 -10.03
C LEU A 16 0.83 -30.32 -8.82
N LEU A 17 1.95 -30.87 -8.34
CA LEU A 17 2.74 -30.30 -7.24
C LEU A 17 3.59 -29.10 -7.67
N LEU A 18 3.92 -28.96 -8.95
CA LEU A 18 4.71 -27.83 -9.49
C LEU A 18 3.88 -26.57 -9.81
N ALA A 19 2.54 -26.66 -9.79
CA ALA A 19 1.66 -25.55 -10.12
C ALA A 19 1.35 -24.60 -8.94
N SER A 20 1.83 -24.91 -7.73
CA SER A 20 1.56 -24.07 -6.55
C SER A 20 2.56 -22.92 -6.40
N CYS A 21 2.70 -22.11 -7.46
CA CYS A 21 3.19 -20.75 -7.27
C CYS A 21 2.08 -19.97 -6.55
N LYS A 22 2.16 -19.86 -5.23
CA LYS A 22 1.39 -18.86 -4.48
C LYS A 22 1.73 -17.48 -5.05
N LYS A 23 0.94 -17.00 -6.03
CA LYS A 23 0.99 -15.62 -6.49
C LYS A 23 0.51 -14.76 -5.34
N THR A 24 1.44 -14.20 -4.58
CA THR A 24 1.14 -13.13 -3.63
C THR A 24 0.45 -12.02 -4.41
N LYS A 25 -0.81 -11.77 -4.09
CA LYS A 25 -1.59 -10.72 -4.76
C LYS A 25 -0.86 -9.39 -4.52
N PRO A 26 -0.52 -8.63 -5.56
CA PRO A 26 0.10 -7.32 -5.37
C PRO A 26 -0.88 -6.41 -4.62
N ALA A 27 -0.33 -5.43 -3.89
CA ALA A 27 -1.15 -4.36 -3.32
C ALA A 27 -2.01 -3.71 -4.42
N PRO A 28 -3.20 -3.18 -4.09
CA PRO A 28 -4.07 -2.53 -5.08
C PRO A 28 -3.33 -1.42 -5.85
N GLU A 29 -3.89 -1.00 -6.97
CA GLU A 29 -3.34 0.10 -7.75
C GLU A 29 -4.27 1.31 -7.67
N TYR A 30 -3.70 2.47 -7.36
CA TYR A 30 -4.36 3.77 -7.31
C TYR A 30 -3.77 4.69 -8.38
N ARG A 31 -3.94 6.02 -8.22
CA ARG A 31 -3.33 7.00 -9.12
C ARG A 31 -1.81 6.85 -9.13
N VAL A 32 -1.26 6.37 -10.24
CA VAL A 32 0.17 6.12 -10.38
C VAL A 32 0.93 7.43 -10.52
N VAL A 33 1.98 7.59 -9.72
CA VAL A 33 2.87 8.75 -9.74
C VAL A 33 4.31 8.32 -10.03
N LYS A 34 5.06 9.24 -10.62
CA LYS A 34 6.48 9.05 -10.95
C LYS A 34 7.32 10.05 -10.17
N ALA A 35 8.52 9.64 -9.81
CA ALA A 35 9.51 10.56 -9.28
C ALA A 35 10.14 11.37 -10.42
N LYS A 36 10.41 12.64 -10.16
CA LYS A 36 11.20 13.53 -10.99
C LYS A 36 12.20 14.24 -10.08
N ASP A 37 13.46 14.32 -10.49
CA ASP A 37 14.53 14.98 -9.74
C ASP A 37 14.66 14.48 -8.29
N GLY A 38 14.40 13.18 -8.07
CA GLY A 38 14.48 12.52 -6.75
C GLY A 38 13.26 12.69 -5.85
N TYR A 39 12.17 13.29 -6.35
CA TYR A 39 10.93 13.50 -5.59
C TYR A 39 9.70 13.04 -6.34
N VAL A 40 8.75 12.46 -5.61
CA VAL A 40 7.34 12.44 -6.02
C VAL A 40 6.73 13.76 -5.55
N THR A 41 6.16 14.51 -6.49
CA THR A 41 5.58 15.83 -6.23
C THR A 41 4.10 15.81 -6.59
N ILE A 42 3.24 16.22 -5.66
CA ILE A 42 1.79 16.17 -5.79
C ILE A 42 1.24 17.55 -5.46
N ALA A 43 0.43 18.12 -6.35
CA ALA A 43 -0.20 19.42 -6.15
C ALA A 43 -1.33 19.30 -5.11
N ILE A 44 -1.39 20.24 -4.16
CA ILE A 44 -2.35 20.21 -3.05
C ILE A 44 -3.80 20.40 -3.54
N ASP A 45 -3.98 21.12 -4.64
CA ASP A 45 -5.27 21.33 -5.32
C ASP A 45 -5.80 20.06 -6.01
N SER A 46 -4.92 19.13 -6.37
CA SER A 46 -5.26 17.84 -6.98
C SER A 46 -5.63 16.75 -5.95
N LEU A 47 -5.65 17.11 -4.66
CA LEU A 47 -6.02 16.22 -3.58
C LEU A 47 -7.53 16.25 -3.37
N GLU A 48 -8.08 15.08 -3.06
CA GLU A 48 -9.43 14.94 -2.50
C GLU A 48 -9.55 15.64 -1.14
N ASP A 49 -10.78 15.86 -0.70
CA ASP A 49 -11.09 16.62 0.52
C ASP A 49 -10.50 15.98 1.78
N ARG A 50 -10.41 14.65 1.83
CA ARG A 50 -9.98 13.90 3.03
C ARG A 50 -8.77 13.01 2.81
N VAL A 51 -8.86 12.05 1.90
CA VAL A 51 -7.80 11.05 1.68
C VAL A 51 -7.57 10.86 0.20
N SER A 52 -6.35 11.11 -0.27
CA SER A 52 -5.94 10.82 -1.65
C SER A 52 -4.97 9.64 -1.66
N LEU A 53 -5.27 8.60 -2.44
CA LEU A 53 -4.45 7.39 -2.57
C LEU A 53 -3.60 7.41 -3.85
N PHE A 54 -2.36 6.98 -3.73
CA PHE A 54 -1.38 6.99 -4.81
C PHE A 54 -0.55 5.71 -4.83
N THR A 55 0.00 5.39 -6.01
CA THR A 55 0.91 4.27 -6.21
C THR A 55 2.22 4.75 -6.82
N TYR A 56 3.34 4.45 -6.15
CA TYR A 56 4.67 4.53 -6.75
C TYR A 56 5.15 3.13 -7.13
N LYS A 57 5.56 2.95 -8.39
CA LYS A 57 6.00 1.65 -8.92
C LYS A 57 7.50 1.46 -8.65
N TYR A 58 7.86 0.39 -7.97
CA TYR A 58 9.26 0.05 -7.71
C TYR A 58 9.48 -1.45 -7.70
N LYS A 59 10.44 -1.93 -8.51
CA LYS A 59 10.79 -3.36 -8.65
C LYS A 59 9.57 -4.26 -8.92
N GLY A 60 8.65 -3.79 -9.75
CA GLY A 60 7.42 -4.52 -10.10
C GLY A 60 6.37 -4.61 -8.98
N GLN A 61 6.56 -3.92 -7.86
CA GLN A 61 5.58 -3.82 -6.77
C GLN A 61 4.95 -2.43 -6.70
N ASN A 62 3.74 -2.40 -6.16
CA ASN A 62 3.01 -1.19 -5.82
C ASN A 62 3.43 -0.74 -4.42
N ILE A 63 4.04 0.43 -4.33
CA ILE A 63 4.28 1.12 -3.06
C ILE A 63 3.16 2.14 -2.91
N ASN A 64 2.15 1.77 -2.15
CA ASN A 64 0.96 2.58 -1.97
C ASN A 64 1.14 3.51 -0.78
N PHE A 65 0.67 4.73 -0.93
CA PHE A 65 0.67 5.73 0.11
C PHE A 65 -0.56 6.62 -0.03
N MET A 66 -0.90 7.29 1.06
CA MET A 66 -2.02 8.21 1.15
C MET A 66 -1.54 9.57 1.63
N ILE A 67 -2.20 10.60 1.13
CA ILE A 67 -2.12 11.96 1.68
C ILE A 67 -3.46 12.24 2.35
N ILE A 68 -3.41 12.54 3.65
CA ILE A 68 -4.58 12.81 4.48
C ILE A 68 -4.62 14.30 4.80
N ARG A 69 -5.76 14.93 4.50
CA ARG A 69 -6.08 16.31 4.88
C ARG A 69 -6.94 16.29 6.14
N PHE A 70 -6.30 16.48 7.29
CA PHE A 70 -6.98 16.64 8.57
C PHE A 70 -7.60 18.03 8.70
N SER A 71 -6.88 19.06 8.23
CA SER A 71 -7.33 20.45 8.10
C SER A 71 -6.61 21.14 6.91
N PRO A 72 -6.97 22.37 6.51
CA PRO A 72 -6.22 23.13 5.50
C PRO A 72 -4.72 23.32 5.83
N GLU A 73 -4.40 23.43 7.11
CA GLU A 73 -3.05 23.60 7.65
C GLU A 73 -2.37 22.25 7.88
N ARG A 74 -3.14 21.21 8.20
CA ARG A 74 -2.64 19.89 8.57
C ARG A 74 -2.90 18.85 7.47
N ILE A 75 -1.89 18.68 6.61
CA ILE A 75 -1.83 17.66 5.56
C ILE A 75 -0.65 16.75 5.84
N GLU A 76 -0.89 15.46 5.96
CA GLU A 76 0.12 14.48 6.34
C GLU A 76 0.15 13.32 5.34
N THR A 77 1.27 12.61 5.27
CA THR A 77 1.47 11.51 4.33
C THR A 77 1.76 10.22 5.10
N TYR A 78 1.14 9.13 4.67
CA TYR A 78 1.23 7.82 5.29
C TYR A 78 1.39 6.73 4.24
N LEU A 79 2.04 5.62 4.56
CA LEU A 79 1.96 4.42 3.73
C LEU A 79 0.57 3.79 3.87
N ASP A 80 0.13 3.14 2.80
CA ASP A 80 -1.05 2.28 2.80
C ASP A 80 -0.72 0.90 3.40
N ALA A 81 -0.21 0.93 4.64
CA ALA A 81 0.25 -0.22 5.40
C ALA A 81 0.33 0.14 6.89
N ASP A 82 0.11 -0.85 7.76
CA ASP A 82 0.39 -0.77 9.20
C ASP A 82 1.53 -1.71 9.60
N TYR A 83 2.03 -1.62 10.84
CA TYR A 83 3.17 -2.43 11.26
C TYR A 83 2.83 -3.92 11.51
N LEU A 84 1.55 -4.30 11.51
CA LEU A 84 1.09 -5.62 11.91
C LEU A 84 0.61 -6.48 10.74
N CYS A 85 -0.23 -5.96 9.83
CA CYS A 85 -0.82 -6.69 8.71
C CYS A 85 -0.34 -6.22 7.32
N TYR A 86 0.74 -5.44 7.21
CA TYR A 86 1.28 -5.05 5.89
C TYR A 86 1.55 -6.23 4.96
N LYS A 87 1.84 -7.42 5.50
CA LYS A 87 2.12 -8.64 4.73
C LYS A 87 0.94 -9.08 3.86
N ASP A 88 -0.29 -8.73 4.25
CA ASP A 88 -1.51 -9.06 3.52
C ASP A 88 -1.81 -8.06 2.40
N LYS A 89 -1.14 -6.90 2.41
CA LYS A 89 -1.17 -5.88 1.34
C LYS A 89 -2.58 -5.38 1.01
N LEU A 90 -3.48 -5.42 1.99
CA LEU A 90 -4.87 -4.99 1.86
C LEU A 90 -5.04 -3.48 2.05
N GLY A 91 -4.16 -2.86 2.84
CA GLY A 91 -4.15 -1.42 3.06
C GLY A 91 -5.36 -0.90 3.84
N PHE A 92 -5.73 0.34 3.54
CA PHE A 92 -6.80 1.08 4.16
C PHE A 92 -7.83 1.54 3.14
N LYS A 93 -9.06 1.71 3.62
CA LYS A 93 -10.17 2.29 2.88
C LYS A 93 -10.60 3.60 3.54
N ALA A 94 -10.73 4.66 2.76
CA ALA A 94 -11.33 5.90 3.22
C ALA A 94 -12.86 5.85 3.05
N GLU A 95 -13.59 6.22 4.10
CA GLU A 95 -15.05 6.32 4.11
C GLU A 95 -15.46 7.61 4.82
N ALA A 96 -15.80 8.65 4.05
CA ALA A 96 -16.11 9.98 4.56
C ALA A 96 -15.04 10.49 5.55
N ASP A 97 -15.36 10.58 6.83
CA ASP A 97 -14.47 11.04 7.91
C ASP A 97 -13.73 9.92 8.62
N ARG A 98 -13.69 8.72 8.02
CA ARG A 98 -13.04 7.56 8.60
C ARG A 98 -12.01 6.96 7.67
N LEU A 99 -10.95 6.45 8.27
CA LEU A 99 -9.99 5.56 7.63
C LEU A 99 -10.11 4.17 8.25
N ILE A 100 -10.28 3.13 7.45
CA ILE A 100 -10.57 1.77 7.94
C ILE A 100 -9.48 0.82 7.45
N CYS A 101 -8.84 0.11 8.38
CA CYS A 101 -7.92 -0.99 8.04
C CYS A 101 -8.73 -2.14 7.41
N VAL A 102 -8.42 -2.50 6.16
CA VAL A 102 -9.19 -3.52 5.43
C VAL A 102 -9.01 -4.92 6.05
N HIS A 103 -7.87 -5.16 6.70
CA HIS A 103 -7.59 -6.45 7.33
C HIS A 103 -8.34 -6.65 8.66
N HIS A 104 -8.25 -5.67 9.58
CA HIS A 104 -8.78 -5.81 10.93
C HIS A 104 -10.14 -5.14 11.14
N GLY A 105 -10.56 -4.25 10.24
CA GLY A 105 -11.78 -3.45 10.39
C GLY A 105 -11.67 -2.29 11.39
N PHE A 106 -10.49 -2.04 11.96
CA PHE A 106 -10.29 -0.87 12.84
C PHE A 106 -10.54 0.43 12.07
N SER A 107 -11.38 1.28 12.66
CA SER A 107 -11.77 2.57 12.11
C SER A 107 -11.11 3.70 12.89
N PHE A 108 -10.53 4.64 12.15
CA PHE A 108 -9.83 5.79 12.65
C PHE A 108 -10.60 7.05 12.26
N ASP A 109 -10.97 7.85 13.25
CA ASP A 109 -11.63 9.14 13.04
C ASP A 109 -10.62 10.16 12.52
N LEU A 110 -10.85 10.67 11.30
CA LEU A 110 -10.02 11.69 10.67
C LEU A 110 -10.20 13.07 11.33
N ASN A 111 -11.25 13.29 12.14
CA ASN A 111 -11.42 14.54 12.88
C ASN A 111 -10.65 14.56 14.21
N HIS A 112 -10.31 13.38 14.74
CA HIS A 112 -9.60 13.21 16.01
C HIS A 112 -8.33 12.36 15.85
N PRO A 113 -7.38 12.75 14.98
CA PRO A 113 -6.15 11.98 14.73
C PRO A 113 -5.25 11.81 15.96
N GLU A 114 -5.38 12.66 16.96
CA GLU A 114 -4.71 12.52 18.25
C GLU A 114 -5.18 11.29 19.04
N SER A 115 -6.32 10.69 18.69
CA SER A 115 -6.79 9.42 19.28
C SER A 115 -6.06 8.19 18.70
N TRP A 116 -5.34 8.35 17.59
CA TRP A 116 -4.68 7.23 16.91
C TRP A 116 -3.50 6.74 17.76
N ARG A 117 -3.52 5.47 18.15
CA ARG A 117 -2.54 4.86 19.05
C ARG A 117 -2.21 3.43 18.63
N GLY A 118 -1.00 2.99 18.94
CA GLY A 118 -0.55 1.61 18.75
C GLY A 118 -0.01 1.30 17.36
N ASN A 119 0.15 0.01 17.06
CA ASN A 119 0.82 -0.48 15.85
C ASN A 119 -0.12 -0.72 14.65
N HIS A 120 -1.43 -0.54 14.84
CA HIS A 120 -2.46 -0.70 13.80
C HIS A 120 -2.74 0.60 13.02
N VAL A 121 -2.00 1.67 13.32
CA VAL A 121 -2.13 2.95 12.60
C VAL A 121 -1.35 2.92 11.28
N PRO A 122 -1.76 3.70 10.28
CA PRO A 122 -0.97 3.88 9.06
C PRO A 122 0.46 4.31 9.39
N ILE A 123 1.44 3.78 8.67
CA ILE A 123 2.86 4.10 8.90
C ILE A 123 3.15 5.51 8.36
N PRO A 124 3.63 6.46 9.19
CA PRO A 124 3.96 7.80 8.71
C PRO A 124 5.02 7.79 7.61
N LEU A 125 4.84 8.64 6.59
CA LEU A 125 5.78 8.84 5.50
C LEU A 125 6.15 10.32 5.44
N ASN A 126 7.38 10.66 5.81
CA ASN A 126 7.82 12.06 5.84
C ASN A 126 7.72 12.71 4.45
N SER A 127 7.09 13.88 4.40
CA SER A 127 6.95 14.72 3.22
C SER A 127 7.25 16.18 3.56
N ILE A 128 7.50 16.99 2.53
CA ILE A 128 7.76 18.42 2.63
C ILE A 128 6.60 19.14 1.94
N ARG A 129 5.98 20.10 2.62
CA ARG A 129 5.02 21.02 2.00
C ARG A 129 5.79 22.24 1.51
N ASP A 130 5.74 22.50 0.21
CA ASP A 130 6.48 23.58 -0.43
C ASP A 130 5.74 24.07 -1.68
N ASP A 131 5.53 25.38 -1.78
CA ASP A 131 4.92 26.08 -2.94
C ASP A 131 3.62 25.44 -3.47
N GLY A 132 2.70 25.05 -2.58
CA GLY A 132 1.44 24.40 -3.00
C GLY A 132 1.57 22.92 -3.36
N PHE A 133 2.72 22.30 -3.12
CA PHE A 133 2.96 20.87 -3.36
C PHE A 133 3.30 20.11 -2.08
N ILE A 134 2.99 18.81 -2.11
CA ILE A 134 3.55 17.81 -1.21
C ILE A 134 4.68 17.09 -1.96
N LYS A 135 5.89 17.13 -1.40
CA LYS A 135 7.10 16.52 -1.95
C LYS A 135 7.55 15.37 -1.07
N ILE A 136 7.68 14.17 -1.65
CA ILE A 136 8.14 12.95 -0.97
C ILE A 136 9.45 12.52 -1.63
N LYS A 137 10.51 12.35 -0.84
CA LYS A 137 11.79 11.84 -1.36
C LYS A 137 11.60 10.44 -1.91
N GLU A 138 12.02 10.21 -3.16
CA GLU A 138 11.91 8.91 -3.82
C GLU A 138 12.58 7.79 -2.99
N GLU A 139 13.71 8.09 -2.35
CA GLU A 139 14.44 7.16 -1.49
C GLU A 139 13.60 6.67 -0.29
N LEU A 140 12.68 7.48 0.23
CA LEU A 140 11.78 7.03 1.30
C LEU A 140 10.77 6.00 0.77
N LEU A 141 10.24 6.21 -0.42
CA LEU A 141 9.36 5.25 -1.09
C LEU A 141 10.11 3.95 -1.42
N LYS A 142 11.33 4.04 -1.97
CA LYS A 142 12.17 2.86 -2.22
C LYS A 142 12.47 2.06 -0.94
N LYS A 143 12.69 2.73 0.21
CA LYS A 143 12.84 2.08 1.51
C LYS A 143 11.53 1.45 2.00
N ALA A 144 10.39 2.09 1.75
CA ALA A 144 9.07 1.57 2.09
C ALA A 144 8.71 0.28 1.35
N TYR A 145 9.40 -0.06 0.25
CA TYR A 145 9.28 -1.34 -0.46
C TYR A 145 9.24 -2.57 0.46
N ARG A 146 9.95 -2.54 1.60
CA ARG A 146 9.97 -3.63 2.58
C ARG A 146 8.57 -3.98 3.13
N PHE A 147 7.62 -3.05 3.10
CA PHE A 147 6.23 -3.25 3.54
C PHE A 147 5.32 -3.78 2.43
N PHE A 148 5.79 -3.84 1.18
CA PHE A 148 4.98 -4.21 0.02
C PHE A 148 5.54 -5.40 -0.78
N ARG A 149 6.72 -5.92 -0.41
CA ARG A 149 7.35 -7.09 -1.06
C ARG A 149 6.75 -8.41 -0.58
#